data_AF-A0A1E3BMH3-F1
#
_entry.id   AF-A0A1E3BMH3-F1
#
_cell.length_a   1.000
_cell.length_b   1.000
_cell.length_c   1.000
_cell.angle_alpha   90.00
_cell.angle_beta   90.00
_cell.angle_gamma   90.00
#
_symmetry.space_group_name_H-M   'P 1'
#
loop_
_entity.id
_entity.type
_entity.pdbx_description
1 polymer ?
#
loop_
_entity_poly.entity_id
_entity_poly.type
_entity_poly.pdbx_seq_one_letter_code
_entity_poly.pdbx_strand_id
1 'polypeptide(L)'
;MNFIEDYNITHSNRHQYANYLKFRDFVEASFRKFKDGGSSYIAILGFSREILAQIDDNRSKLPLFRVFYDSSLESLILKFVGPEHEIAKHELSFEFMENAQLAGITRFDLFTIGCGRKDSADTTRAKEPDEAFTRIPED
;
A
#
# COMPACT_ATOMS: atom_id res chain seq x y z
N MET A 1 11.23 -0.12 15.90
CA MET A 1 10.41 -0.89 14.95
C MET A 1 10.99 -0.63 13.58
N ASN A 2 11.38 -1.67 12.84
CA ASN A 2 11.98 -1.50 11.51
C ASN A 2 10.89 -1.74 10.46
N PHE A 3 10.43 -0.65 9.86
CA PHE A 3 9.31 -0.63 8.93
C PHE A 3 9.44 -1.63 7.77
N ILE A 4 10.66 -1.97 7.37
CA ILE A 4 10.93 -2.93 6.29
C ILE A 4 10.87 -4.38 6.78
N GLU A 5 11.30 -4.62 8.03
CA GLU A 5 11.19 -5.92 8.68
C GLU A 5 9.73 -6.28 8.97
N ASP A 6 8.90 -5.30 9.35
CA ASP A 6 7.48 -5.50 9.62
C ASP A 6 6.71 -6.01 8.38
N TYR A 7 7.21 -5.70 7.17
CA TYR A 7 6.64 -6.17 5.92
C TYR A 7 7.34 -7.39 5.32
N ASN A 8 8.28 -8.02 6.04
CA ASN A 8 9.05 -9.18 5.59
C ASN A 8 9.69 -8.98 4.20
N ILE A 9 10.07 -7.75 3.86
CA ILE A 9 10.60 -7.44 2.54
C ILE A 9 12.04 -7.96 2.47
N THR A 10 12.25 -8.97 1.61
CA THR A 10 13.58 -9.58 1.40
C THR A 10 14.58 -8.55 0.90
N HIS A 11 15.87 -8.76 1.19
CA HIS A 11 16.93 -7.85 0.72
C HIS A 11 16.92 -7.65 -0.79
N SER A 12 16.53 -8.67 -1.57
CA SER A 12 16.42 -8.58 -3.04
C SER A 12 15.38 -7.58 -3.52
N ASN A 13 14.39 -7.23 -2.68
CA ASN A 13 13.28 -6.34 -2.99
C ASN A 13 13.44 -4.97 -2.30
N ARG A 14 14.64 -4.67 -1.78
CA ARG A 14 15.01 -3.37 -1.20
C ARG A 14 15.90 -2.64 -2.18
N HIS A 15 15.53 -1.40 -2.51
CA HIS A 15 16.20 -0.65 -3.56
C HIS A 15 16.43 0.81 -3.18
N GLN A 16 17.35 1.47 -3.88
CA GLN A 16 17.60 2.91 -3.75
C GLN A 16 17.70 3.52 -5.15
N TYR A 17 17.12 4.70 -5.35
CA TYR A 17 17.09 5.37 -6.65
C TYR A 17 17.47 6.84 -6.53
N ALA A 18 18.20 7.33 -7.53
CA ALA A 18 18.61 8.73 -7.61
C ALA A 18 17.65 9.61 -8.44
N ASN A 19 16.73 9.03 -9.21
CA ASN A 19 15.86 9.75 -10.16
C ASN A 19 14.53 9.01 -10.40
N TYR A 20 13.45 9.78 -10.54
CA TYR A 20 12.09 9.33 -10.87
C TYR A 20 11.98 8.46 -12.14
N LEU A 21 12.70 8.75 -13.22
CA LEU A 21 12.63 7.93 -14.45
C LEU A 21 13.05 6.48 -14.18
N LYS A 22 14.15 6.30 -13.45
CA LYS A 22 14.63 4.96 -13.05
C LYS A 22 13.65 4.27 -12.11
N PHE A 23 13.05 5.04 -11.21
CA PHE A 23 11.99 4.54 -10.33
C PHE A 23 10.78 4.05 -11.14
N ARG A 24 10.27 4.83 -12.09
CA ARG A 24 9.13 4.46 -12.93
C ARG A 24 9.39 3.15 -13.67
N ASP A 25 10.50 3.07 -14.40
CA ASP A 25 10.83 1.91 -15.22
C ASP A 25 10.98 0.65 -14.35
N PHE A 26 11.54 0.80 -13.15
CA PHE A 26 11.62 -0.27 -12.17
C PHE A 26 10.25 -0.71 -11.64
N VAL A 27 9.39 0.24 -11.28
CA VAL A 27 8.05 -0.03 -10.76
C VAL A 27 7.22 -0.76 -11.81
N GLU A 28 7.32 -0.37 -13.08
CA GLU A 28 6.69 -1.09 -14.20
C GLU A 28 7.21 -2.52 -14.33
N ALA A 29 8.54 -2.71 -14.31
CA ALA A 29 9.14 -4.04 -14.42
C ALA A 29 8.74 -4.94 -13.23
N SER A 30 8.75 -4.40 -12.02
CA SER A 30 8.36 -5.12 -10.80
C SER A 30 6.87 -5.46 -10.79
N PHE A 31 6.02 -4.56 -11.29
CA PHE A 31 4.59 -4.83 -11.42
C PHE A 31 4.30 -5.95 -12.44
N ARG A 32 5.05 -6.04 -13.53
CA ARG A 32 4.95 -7.18 -14.47
C ARG A 32 5.28 -8.49 -13.77
N LYS A 33 6.41 -8.53 -13.05
CA LYS A 33 6.78 -9.70 -12.24
C LYS A 33 5.71 -10.07 -11.22
N PHE A 34 5.12 -9.09 -10.54
CA PHE A 34 4.01 -9.30 -9.62
C PHE A 34 2.81 -9.97 -10.32
N LYS A 35 2.43 -9.52 -11.52
CA LYS A 35 1.35 -10.16 -12.30
C LYS A 35 1.66 -11.61 -12.66
N ASP A 36 2.95 -11.95 -12.80
CA ASP A 36 3.41 -13.31 -13.07
C ASP A 36 3.62 -14.14 -11.79
N GLY A 37 3.08 -13.70 -10.64
CA GLY A 37 3.19 -14.40 -9.35
C GLY A 37 4.41 -14.00 -8.50
N GLY A 38 5.11 -12.93 -8.87
CA GLY A 38 6.21 -12.35 -8.10
C GLY A 38 5.77 -11.61 -6.84
N SER A 39 6.74 -11.06 -6.12
CA SER A 39 6.48 -10.36 -4.86
C SER A 39 5.58 -9.13 -5.04
N SER A 40 4.60 -8.99 -4.16
CA SER A 40 3.70 -7.84 -4.10
C SER A 40 4.30 -6.64 -3.37
N TYR A 41 5.38 -6.82 -2.61
CA TYR A 41 5.99 -5.78 -1.79
C TYR A 41 7.42 -5.46 -2.23
N ILE A 42 7.71 -4.18 -2.35
CA ILE A 42 9.06 -3.65 -2.56
C ILE A 42 9.31 -2.50 -1.58
N ALA A 43 10.55 -2.37 -1.11
CA ALA A 43 10.99 -1.27 -0.28
C ALA A 43 11.96 -0.38 -1.04
N ILE A 44 11.86 0.92 -0.82
CA ILE A 44 12.72 1.94 -1.38
C ILE A 44 13.32 2.75 -0.24
N LEU A 45 14.64 2.77 -0.17
CA LEU A 45 15.42 3.39 0.89
C LEU A 45 15.87 4.79 0.48
N GLY A 46 16.04 5.69 1.46
CA GLY A 46 16.52 7.06 1.21
C GLY A 46 15.60 7.84 0.27
N PHE A 47 14.29 7.65 0.44
CA PHE A 47 13.27 8.19 -0.43
C PHE A 47 12.85 9.57 0.05
N SER A 48 13.08 10.59 -0.79
CA SER A 48 12.77 11.98 -0.45
C SER A 48 11.29 12.32 -0.68
N ARG A 49 10.80 13.34 0.03
CA ARG A 49 9.41 13.81 -0.09
C ARG A 49 9.10 14.40 -1.46
N GLU A 50 10.10 14.97 -2.13
CA GLU A 50 9.96 15.52 -3.48
C GLU A 50 9.63 14.41 -4.49
N ILE A 51 10.23 13.23 -4.35
CA ILE A 51 9.91 12.10 -5.22
C ILE A 51 8.52 11.54 -4.88
N LEU A 52 8.09 11.58 -3.61
CA LEU A 52 6.73 11.22 -3.23
C LEU A 52 5.69 12.11 -3.93
N ALA A 53 5.91 13.43 -3.93
CA ALA A 53 5.06 14.35 -4.68
C ALA A 53 5.03 14.03 -6.18
N GLN A 54 6.18 13.68 -6.77
CA GLN A 54 6.24 13.27 -8.18
C GLN A 54 5.47 11.97 -8.47
N ILE A 55 5.44 11.01 -7.52
CA ILE A 55 4.60 9.81 -7.61
C ILE A 55 3.13 10.21 -7.64
N ASP A 56 2.71 11.06 -6.71
CA ASP A 56 1.31 11.49 -6.59
C ASP A 56 0.85 12.25 -7.84
N ASP A 57 1.67 13.19 -8.33
CA ASP A 57 1.41 13.96 -9.54
C ASP A 57 1.31 13.09 -10.81
N ASN A 58 1.99 11.94 -10.82
CA ASN A 58 2.01 11.02 -11.96
C ASN A 58 1.29 9.70 -11.67
N ARG A 59 0.46 9.64 -10.62
CA ARG A 59 -0.13 8.38 -10.13
C ARG A 59 -0.90 7.64 -11.21
N SER A 60 -1.58 8.37 -12.11
CA SER A 60 -2.36 7.83 -13.24
C SER A 60 -1.51 7.18 -14.34
N LYS A 61 -0.21 7.52 -14.42
CA LYS A 61 0.73 6.96 -15.39
C LYS A 61 1.51 5.77 -14.83
N LEU A 62 1.33 5.48 -13.53
CA LEU A 62 2.04 4.42 -12.83
C LEU A 62 1.13 3.19 -12.65
N PRO A 63 1.72 1.98 -12.58
CA PRO A 63 0.97 0.77 -12.25
C PRO A 63 0.18 0.88 -10.93
N LEU A 64 -0.74 -0.05 -10.72
CA LEU A 64 -1.55 -0.06 -9.51
C LEU A 64 -0.73 -0.56 -8.30
N PHE A 65 -0.50 0.35 -7.34
CA PHE A 65 0.08 0.04 -6.03
C PHE A 65 -0.44 0.98 -4.93
N ARG A 66 -0.23 0.57 -3.68
CA ARG A 66 -0.37 1.42 -2.49
C ARG A 66 1.02 1.84 -2.02
N VAL A 67 1.08 3.04 -1.45
CA VAL A 67 2.32 3.65 -0.97
C VAL A 67 2.24 3.76 0.56
N PHE A 68 3.28 3.30 1.23
CA PHE A 68 3.46 3.47 2.67
C PHE A 68 4.79 4.15 2.91
N TYR A 69 4.76 5.36 3.47
CA TYR A 69 5.96 6.16 3.71
C TYR A 69 6.26 6.23 5.20
N ASP A 70 7.48 5.88 5.58
CA ASP A 70 8.03 6.12 6.91
C ASP A 70 9.02 7.28 6.84
N SER A 71 8.62 8.41 7.42
CA SER A 71 9.44 9.62 7.47
C SER A 71 10.64 9.52 8.41
N SER A 72 10.62 8.63 9.40
CA SER A 72 11.72 8.47 10.36
C SER A 72 12.89 7.69 9.76
N LEU A 73 12.58 6.74 8.88
CA LEU A 73 13.55 5.91 8.17
C LEU A 73 13.78 6.37 6.72
N GLU A 74 13.11 7.46 6.31
CA GLU A 74 13.08 7.95 4.92
C GLU A 74 12.88 6.80 3.92
N SER A 75 11.89 5.96 4.19
CA SER A 75 11.66 4.73 3.43
C SER A 75 10.25 4.66 2.88
N LEU A 76 10.12 4.07 1.70
CA LEU A 76 8.87 3.87 1.00
C LEU A 76 8.64 2.38 0.82
N ILE A 77 7.47 1.88 1.17
CA ILE A 77 7.03 0.54 0.77
C ILE A 77 5.96 0.71 -0.29
N LEU A 78 6.13 0.03 -1.42
CA LEU A 78 5.09 -0.11 -2.43
C LEU A 78 4.49 -1.51 -2.33
N LYS A 79 3.16 -1.56 -2.20
CA LYS A 79 2.37 -2.80 -2.32
C LYS A 79 1.64 -2.80 -3.64
N PHE A 80 2.06 -3.63 -4.58
CA PHE A 80 1.33 -3.82 -5.83
C PHE A 80 -0.05 -4.41 -5.58
N VAL A 81 -1.05 -3.92 -6.32
CA VAL A 81 -2.44 -4.37 -6.21
C VAL A 81 -2.99 -4.74 -7.58
N GLY A 82 -3.77 -5.82 -7.63
CA GLY A 82 -4.48 -6.23 -8.84
C GLY A 82 -5.75 -5.40 -9.08
N PRO A 83 -6.30 -5.43 -10.31
CA PRO A 83 -7.58 -4.77 -10.61
C PRO A 83 -8.74 -5.26 -9.73
N GLU A 84 -8.81 -6.57 -9.48
CA GLU A 84 -9.82 -7.21 -8.62
C GLU A 84 -9.86 -6.58 -7.23
N HIS A 85 -8.70 -6.25 -6.68
CA HIS A 85 -8.59 -5.64 -5.36
C HIS A 85 -9.11 -4.20 -5.32
N GLU A 86 -8.89 -3.42 -6.40
CA GLU A 86 -9.45 -2.07 -6.48
C GLU A 86 -10.96 -2.09 -6.69
N ILE A 87 -11.48 -3.07 -7.45
CA ILE A 87 -12.93 -3.29 -7.59
C ILE A 87 -13.54 -3.64 -6.22
N ALA A 88 -13.01 -4.66 -5.53
CA ALA A 88 -13.50 -5.07 -4.22
C ALA A 88 -13.41 -3.94 -3.18
N LYS A 89 -12.32 -3.17 -3.19
CA LYS A 89 -12.18 -1.99 -2.33
C LYS A 89 -13.26 -0.95 -2.64
N HIS A 90 -13.54 -0.69 -3.92
CA HIS A 90 -14.55 0.27 -4.33
C HIS A 90 -15.94 -0.16 -3.88
N GLU A 91 -16.32 -1.41 -4.14
CA GLU A 91 -17.59 -1.99 -3.72
C GLU A 91 -17.76 -1.95 -2.19
N LEU A 92 -16.73 -2.39 -1.44
CA LEU A 92 -16.74 -2.32 0.02
C LEU A 92 -16.87 -0.89 0.53
N SER A 93 -16.15 0.06 -0.07
CA SER A 93 -16.21 1.46 0.34
C SER A 93 -17.60 2.04 0.10
N PHE A 94 -18.24 1.67 -1.01
CA PHE A 94 -19.58 2.09 -1.33
C PHE A 94 -20.60 1.56 -0.32
N GLU A 95 -20.62 0.23 -0.11
CA GLU A 95 -21.52 -0.42 0.84
C GLU A 95 -21.31 0.06 2.28
N PHE A 96 -20.04 0.23 2.70
CA PHE A 96 -19.72 0.78 4.01
C PHE A 96 -20.29 2.19 4.18
N MET A 97 -20.11 3.06 3.19
CA MET A 97 -20.59 4.44 3.26
C MET A 97 -22.12 4.53 3.26
N GLU A 98 -22.80 3.69 2.49
CA GLU A 98 -24.27 3.64 2.51
C GLU A 98 -24.79 3.22 3.89
N ASN A 99 -24.23 2.14 4.46
CA ASN A 99 -24.62 1.66 5.78
C ASN A 99 -24.26 2.66 6.90
N ALA A 100 -23.10 3.31 6.81
CA ALA A 100 -22.70 4.35 7.74
C ALA A 100 -23.70 5.52 7.74
N GLN A 101 -24.12 5.97 6.55
CA GLN A 101 -25.12 7.03 6.43
C GLN A 101 -26.48 6.63 7.01
N LEU A 102 -26.92 5.39 6.80
CA LEU A 102 -28.14 4.86 7.43
C LEU A 102 -28.05 4.85 8.96
N ALA A 103 -26.85 4.63 9.51
CA ALA A 103 -26.58 4.71 10.94
C ALA A 103 -26.39 6.16 11.46
N GLY A 104 -26.56 7.17 10.61
CA GLY A 104 -26.36 8.58 10.96
C GLY A 104 -24.89 9.02 11.02
N ILE A 105 -23.96 8.16 10.60
CA ILE A 105 -22.53 8.49 10.48
C ILE A 105 -22.32 9.18 9.15
N THR A 106 -21.85 10.42 9.20
CA THR A 106 -21.59 11.23 8.02
C THR A 106 -20.11 11.16 7.64
N ARG A 107 -19.79 11.64 6.44
CA ARG A 107 -18.39 11.83 6.01
C ARG A 107 -17.57 12.74 6.94
N PHE A 108 -18.21 13.54 7.77
CA PHE A 108 -17.53 14.43 8.72
C PHE A 108 -17.15 13.70 10.02
N ASP A 109 -17.83 12.60 10.32
CA ASP A 109 -17.53 11.71 11.46
C ASP A 109 -16.43 10.70 11.13
N LEU A 110 -16.18 10.49 9.82
CA LEU A 110 -15.12 9.64 9.32
C LEU A 110 -13.85 10.45 9.09
N PHE A 111 -12.83 10.19 9.89
CA PHE A 111 -11.49 10.74 9.70
C PHE A 111 -10.54 9.60 9.31
N THR A 112 -9.79 9.83 8.22
CA THR A 112 -8.79 8.87 7.75
C THR A 112 -7.59 8.88 8.71
N ILE A 113 -7.58 7.93 9.64
CA ILE A 113 -6.40 7.64 10.45
C ILE A 113 -5.56 6.67 9.62
N GLY A 114 -4.31 7.02 9.33
CA GLY A 114 -3.43 6.27 8.43
C GLY A 114 -3.41 4.75 8.67
N CYS A 115 -3.03 4.00 7.65
CA CYS A 115 -3.11 2.54 7.64
C CYS A 115 -2.41 1.87 8.85
N GLY A 116 -3.15 0.98 9.51
CA GLY A 116 -2.70 0.16 10.64
C GLY A 116 -3.89 -0.16 11.55
N ARG A 117 -4.04 -1.41 12.00
CA ARG A 117 -5.01 -1.74 13.04
C ARG A 117 -4.51 -1.14 14.34
N LYS A 118 -5.31 -0.33 15.03
CA LYS A 118 -5.01 0.00 16.43
C LYS A 118 -5.21 -1.28 17.22
N ASP A 119 -4.16 -1.83 17.81
CA ASP A 119 -4.35 -2.95 18.73
C ASP A 119 -5.14 -2.41 19.94
N SER A 120 -6.27 -3.02 20.27
CA SER A 120 -7.13 -2.51 21.34
C SER A 120 -6.47 -2.56 22.73
N ALA A 121 -5.31 -3.22 22.85
CA ALA A 121 -4.54 -3.38 24.07
C ALA A 121 -3.31 -2.46 24.17
N ASP A 122 -2.82 -1.90 23.06
CA ASP A 122 -1.65 -1.02 23.03
C ASP A 122 -1.93 0.19 22.13
N THR A 123 -1.44 1.37 22.48
CA THR A 123 -1.53 2.57 21.62
C THR A 123 -0.76 2.44 20.30
N THR A 124 -0.23 1.26 19.97
CA THR A 124 0.53 0.95 18.78
C THR A 124 -0.39 0.45 17.66
N ARG A 125 0.03 0.70 16.42
CA ARG A 125 -0.65 0.19 15.23
C ARG A 125 0.04 -1.09 14.78
N ALA A 126 -0.72 -2.17 14.59
CA ALA A 126 -0.26 -3.41 14.01
C ALA A 126 -0.69 -3.54 12.54
N LYS A 127 0.14 -4.23 11.74
CA LYS A 127 -0.04 -4.43 10.30
C LYS A 127 -1.20 -5.39 9.98
N GLU A 128 -1.80 -5.26 8.79
CA GLU A 128 -2.69 -6.28 8.23
C GLU A 128 -1.92 -7.60 7.97
N PRO A 129 -2.49 -8.77 8.30
CA PRO A 129 -1.87 -10.07 8.02
C PRO A 129 -1.77 -10.32 6.51
N ASP A 130 -0.62 -10.84 6.06
CA ASP A 130 -0.33 -11.05 4.64
C ASP A 130 -1.21 -12.15 3.98
N GLU A 131 -1.82 -13.02 4.79
CA GLU A 131 -2.71 -14.12 4.36
C GLU A 131 -4.13 -13.68 3.97
N ALA A 132 -4.50 -12.41 4.19
CA ALA A 132 -5.88 -11.95 3.93
C ALA A 132 -6.30 -11.93 2.44
N PHE A 133 -5.41 -12.30 1.52
CA PHE A 133 -5.65 -12.27 0.06
C PHE A 133 -5.46 -13.62 -0.65
N THR A 134 -5.19 -14.71 0.08
CA THR A 134 -5.24 -16.04 -0.55
C THR A 134 -6.68 -16.35 -0.94
N ARG A 135 -6.91 -16.64 -2.23
CA ARG A 135 -8.20 -17.17 -2.71
C ARG A 135 -8.56 -18.37 -1.86
N ILE A 136 -9.75 -18.35 -1.28
CA ILE A 136 -10.34 -19.54 -0.66
C ILE A 136 -10.47 -20.57 -1.79
N PRO A 137 -9.95 -21.80 -1.65
CA PRO A 137 -10.18 -22.84 -2.65
C PRO A 137 -11.69 -23.03 -2.82
N GLU A 138 -12.16 -23.00 -4.07
CA GLU A 138 -13.52 -23.43 -4.38
C GLU A 138 -13.54 -24.95 -4.29
N ASP A 139 -14.22 -25.49 -3.28
CA ASP A 139 -14.60 -26.91 -3.18
C ASP A 139 -15.83 -27.21 -4.05
#